data_AF-A0A3A3FK98-F1
#
_entry.id   AF-A0A3A3FK98-F1
#
_cell.length_a   1.000
_cell.length_b   1.000
_cell.length_c   1.000
_cell.angle_alpha   90.00
_cell.angle_beta   90.00
_cell.angle_gamma   90.00
#
_symmetry.space_group_name_H-M   'P 1'
#
loop_
_entity.id
_entity.type
_entity.pdbx_description
1 polymer ?
#
loop_
_entity_poly.entity_id
_entity_poly.type
_entity_poly.pdbx_seq_one_letter_code
_entity_poly.pdbx_strand_id
1 'polypeptide(L)'
;MSEPSFTRSMLRIFAGPIVWAVHFIVIYGFTGIACARRTAHLEWLGLGVIAWGIGGASIVAVATIAFMHLHTWRTGMQTSEKDFIRWSAAILGLISILAIAWETLPLFLVPKCE
;
A
#
# COMPACT_ATOMS: atom_id res chain seq x y z
N MET A 1 -5.59 -24.95 23.23
CA MET A 1 -5.87 -23.56 22.83
C MET A 1 -4.54 -22.94 22.44
N SER A 2 -4.24 -22.86 21.15
CA SER A 2 -3.02 -22.21 20.67
C SER A 2 -3.22 -20.71 20.81
N GLU A 3 -2.50 -20.08 21.73
CA GLU A 3 -2.45 -18.62 21.82
C GLU A 3 -2.14 -18.05 20.43
N PRO A 4 -2.83 -16.99 19.98
CA PRO A 4 -2.39 -16.29 18.78
C PRO A 4 -0.95 -15.83 19.02
N SER A 5 0.00 -16.36 18.26
CA SER A 5 1.40 -16.02 18.47
C SER A 5 1.58 -14.50 18.40
N PHE A 6 2.36 -13.94 19.32
CA PHE A 6 2.69 -12.52 19.37
C PHE A 6 3.05 -11.96 17.98
N THR A 7 3.79 -12.75 17.19
CA THR A 7 4.14 -12.49 15.80
C THR A 7 2.93 -12.20 14.91
N ARG A 8 1.84 -12.96 15.04
CA ARG A 8 0.63 -12.80 14.22
C ARG A 8 -0.09 -11.48 14.55
N SER A 9 -0.10 -11.10 15.83
CA SER A 9 -0.67 -9.83 16.27
C SER A 9 0.15 -8.65 15.78
N MET A 10 1.48 -8.71 15.89
CA MET A 10 2.41 -7.71 15.34
C MET A 10 2.24 -7.56 13.82
N LEU A 11 2.23 -8.67 13.07
CA LEU A 11 2.04 -8.64 11.62
C LEU A 11 0.71 -7.98 11.22
N ARG A 12 -0.33 -8.14 12.03
CA ARG A 12 -1.65 -7.55 11.76
C ARG A 12 -1.65 -6.03 11.96
N ILE A 13 -0.97 -5.56 13.01
CA ILE A 13 -0.81 -4.12 13.30
C ILE A 13 0.02 -3.46 12.20
N PHE A 14 1.13 -4.09 11.80
CA PHE A 14 2.05 -3.56 10.80
C PHE A 14 1.68 -3.90 9.34
N ALA A 15 0.56 -4.58 9.10
CA ALA A 15 0.15 -4.96 7.75
C ALA A 15 0.02 -3.76 6.81
N GLY A 16 -0.62 -2.68 7.26
CA GLY A 16 -0.73 -1.43 6.49
C GLY A 16 0.64 -0.84 6.13
N PRO A 17 1.51 -0.56 7.12
CA PRO A 17 2.85 -0.05 6.88
C PRO A 17 3.72 -0.95 5.99
N ILE A 18 3.59 -2.27 6.09
CA ILE A 18 4.31 -3.22 5.22
C ILE A 18 3.82 -3.09 3.78
N VAL A 19 2.51 -3.03 3.55
CA VAL A 19 1.93 -2.83 2.21
C VAL A 19 2.38 -1.50 1.63
N TRP A 20 2.41 -0.44 2.44
CA TRP A 20 2.95 0.86 2.08
C TRP A 20 4.42 0.78 1.65
N ALA A 21 5.29 0.19 2.46
CA ALA A 21 6.71 0.06 2.15
C ALA A 21 6.95 -0.74 0.85
N VAL A 22 6.18 -1.81 0.63
CA VAL A 22 6.24 -2.58 -0.62
C VAL A 22 5.77 -1.74 -1.81
N HIS A 23 4.67 -0.99 -1.65
CA HIS A 23 4.17 -0.08 -2.68
C HIS A 23 5.22 0.96 -3.07
N PHE A 24 5.84 1.62 -2.08
CA PHE A 24 6.90 2.60 -2.29
C PHE A 24 8.07 2.02 -3.10
N ILE A 25 8.58 0.84 -2.70
CA ILE A 25 9.69 0.18 -3.41
C ILE A 25 9.30 -0.14 -4.86
N VAL A 26 8.08 -0.64 -5.07
CA VAL A 26 7.59 -0.98 -6.41
C VAL A 26 7.50 0.25 -7.30
N ILE A 27 6.88 1.34 -6.85
CA ILE A 27 6.69 2.53 -7.70
C ILE A 27 8.01 3.24 -8.00
N TYR A 28 8.92 3.36 -7.02
CA TYR A 28 10.21 4.01 -7.22
C TYR A 28 11.15 3.14 -8.06
N GLY A 29 11.19 1.83 -7.79
CA GLY A 29 11.98 0.88 -8.58
C GLY A 29 11.50 0.82 -10.03
N PHE A 30 10.18 0.76 -10.24
CA PHE A 30 9.58 0.78 -11.57
C PHE A 30 9.89 2.08 -12.32
N THR A 31 9.79 3.23 -11.65
CA THR A 31 10.11 4.54 -12.24
C THR A 31 11.58 4.62 -12.63
N GLY A 32 12.50 4.19 -11.74
CA GLY A 32 13.94 4.17 -12.03
C GLY A 32 14.29 3.28 -13.23
N ILE A 33 13.69 2.08 -13.31
CA ILE A 33 13.88 1.17 -14.45
C ILE A 33 13.32 1.79 -15.74
N ALA A 34 12.14 2.42 -15.68
CA ALA A 34 11.51 3.05 -16.84
C ALA A 34 12.33 4.21 -17.39
N CYS A 35 12.96 5.01 -16.51
CA CYS A 35 13.89 6.06 -16.92
C CYS A 35 15.17 5.47 -17.51
N ALA A 36 15.78 4.46 -16.85
CA ALA A 36 17.01 3.83 -17.33
C ALA A 36 16.87 3.15 -18.71
N ARG A 37 15.70 2.55 -18.98
CA ARG A 37 15.40 1.89 -20.27
C ARG A 37 14.91 2.86 -21.35
N ARG A 38 14.82 4.16 -21.06
CA ARG A 38 14.15 5.17 -21.90
C ARG A 38 12.71 4.81 -22.28
N THR A 39 12.06 3.89 -21.59
CA THR A 39 10.66 3.50 -21.87
C THR A 39 9.66 4.50 -21.29
N ALA A 40 10.13 5.57 -20.66
CA ALA A 40 9.32 6.64 -20.08
C ALA A 40 8.43 7.38 -21.11
N HIS A 41 8.81 7.37 -22.39
CA HIS A 41 8.02 7.97 -23.49
C HIS A 41 6.90 7.05 -24.02
N LEU A 42 6.82 5.80 -23.56
CA LEU A 42 5.75 4.89 -23.97
C LEU A 42 4.44 5.31 -23.31
N GLU A 43 3.47 5.65 -24.14
CA GLU A 43 2.11 5.97 -23.73
C GLU A 43 1.18 4.81 -24.07
N TRP A 44 0.30 4.50 -23.14
CA TRP A 44 -0.74 3.49 -23.29
C TRP A 44 -2.08 4.12 -22.92
N LEU A 45 -3.05 4.09 -23.85
CA LEU A 45 -4.36 4.75 -23.68
C LEU A 45 -4.24 6.27 -23.34
N GLY A 46 -3.25 6.96 -23.91
CA GLY A 46 -3.03 8.40 -23.69
C GLY A 46 -2.43 8.75 -22.31
N LEU A 47 -1.99 7.76 -21.53
CA LEU A 47 -1.28 7.95 -20.27
C LEU A 47 0.09 7.27 -20.35
N GLY A 48 1.13 7.93 -19.83
CA GLY A 48 2.47 7.34 -19.76
C GLY A 48 2.48 6.05 -18.93
N VAL A 49 3.28 5.06 -19.36
CA VAL A 49 3.45 3.75 -18.69
C VAL A 49 3.75 3.90 -17.19
N ILE A 50 4.48 4.96 -16.79
CA ILE A 50 4.77 5.26 -15.38
C ILE A 50 3.49 5.60 -14.59
N ALA A 51 2.57 6.38 -15.18
CA ALA A 51 1.31 6.74 -14.52
C ALA A 51 0.40 5.51 -14.33
N TRP A 52 0.34 4.63 -15.33
CA TRP A 52 -0.38 3.35 -15.22
C TRP A 52 0.21 2.43 -14.15
N GLY A 53 1.54 2.32 -14.09
CA GLY A 53 2.22 1.52 -13.09
C GLY A 53 1.95 2.01 -11.67
N ILE A 54 2.05 3.32 -11.45
CA ILE A 54 1.76 3.95 -10.15
C ILE A 54 0.29 3.75 -9.79
N GLY A 55 -0.64 4.14 -10.68
CA GLY A 55 -2.07 4.03 -10.42
C GLY A 55 -2.52 2.60 -10.13
N GLY A 56 -2.03 1.64 -10.91
CA GLY A 56 -2.29 0.21 -10.67
C GLY A 56 -1.76 -0.27 -9.32
N ALA A 57 -0.51 0.07 -9.00
CA ALA A 57 0.10 -0.30 -7.72
C ALA A 57 -0.64 0.34 -6.53
N SER A 58 -1.14 1.57 -6.66
CA SER A 58 -1.87 2.27 -5.60
C SER A 58 -3.23 1.63 -5.36
N ILE A 59 -3.96 1.28 -6.44
CA ILE A 59 -5.25 0.58 -6.34
C ILE A 59 -5.06 -0.77 -5.63
N VAL A 60 -4.05 -1.55 -6.03
CA VAL A 60 -3.76 -2.85 -5.40
C VAL A 60 -3.42 -2.70 -3.92
N ALA A 61 -2.60 -1.71 -3.56
CA ALA A 61 -2.20 -1.46 -2.17
C ALA A 61 -3.42 -1.09 -1.31
N VAL A 62 -4.25 -0.14 -1.76
CA VAL A 62 -5.47 0.27 -1.06
C VAL A 62 -6.46 -0.90 -0.95
N ALA A 63 -6.68 -1.65 -2.03
CA ALA A 63 -7.56 -2.80 -2.02
C ALA A 63 -7.09 -3.88 -1.04
N THR A 64 -5.78 -4.10 -0.94
CA THR A 64 -5.17 -5.05 0.00
C THR A 64 -5.42 -4.63 1.44
N ILE A 65 -5.17 -3.36 1.78
CA ILE A 65 -5.43 -2.81 3.12
C ILE A 65 -6.92 -2.92 3.47
N ALA A 66 -7.80 -2.50 2.55
CA ALA A 66 -9.25 -2.57 2.73
C ALA A 66 -9.74 -4.02 2.91
N PHE A 67 -9.24 -4.96 2.10
CA PHE A 67 -9.57 -6.38 2.20
C PHE A 67 -9.14 -6.96 3.55
N MET A 68 -7.92 -6.70 4.01
CA MET A 68 -7.43 -7.16 5.32
C MET A 68 -8.31 -6.66 6.47
N HIS A 69 -8.75 -5.40 6.38
CA HIS A 69 -9.59 -4.78 7.39
C HIS A 69 -11.01 -5.37 7.38
N LEU A 70 -11.64 -5.46 6.20
CA LEU A 70 -12.97 -6.05 6.02
C LEU A 70 -13.00 -7.52 6.42
N HIS A 71 -11.99 -8.30 6.03
CA HIS A 71 -11.89 -9.71 6.40
C HIS A 71 -11.81 -9.86 7.92
N THR A 72 -10.98 -9.06 8.59
CA THR A 72 -10.84 -9.10 10.05
C THR A 72 -12.15 -8.70 10.75
N TRP A 73 -12.89 -7.72 10.21
CA TRP A 73 -14.19 -7.31 10.73
C TRP A 73 -15.27 -8.39 10.55
N ARG A 74 -15.31 -9.07 9.40
CA ARG A 74 -16.29 -10.13 9.12
C ARG A 74 -16.05 -11.41 9.92
N THR A 75 -14.80 -11.74 10.21
CA THR A 75 -14.45 -12.94 11.00
C THR A 75 -14.69 -12.80 12.51
N GLY A 76 -15.32 -11.70 12.96
CA GLY A 76 -16.08 -11.66 14.22
C GLY A 76 -15.37 -12.20 15.46
N MET A 77 -14.23 -11.63 15.84
CA MET A 77 -13.51 -12.05 17.04
C MET A 77 -13.60 -10.98 18.13
N GLN A 78 -14.79 -10.84 18.72
CA GLN A 78 -15.09 -9.89 19.80
C GLN A 78 -14.58 -10.39 21.14
N THR A 79 -13.37 -9.97 21.50
CA THR A 79 -12.86 -10.00 22.88
C THR A 79 -12.13 -8.68 23.10
N SER A 80 -12.36 -8.01 24.23
CA SER A 80 -11.88 -6.64 24.53
C SER A 80 -10.39 -6.39 24.23
N GLU A 81 -9.53 -7.40 24.41
CA GLU A 81 -8.08 -7.32 24.13
C GLU A 81 -7.74 -7.21 22.62
N LYS A 82 -8.61 -7.73 21.75
CA LYS A 82 -8.43 -7.69 20.28
C LYS A 82 -8.94 -6.39 19.67
N ASP A 83 -9.71 -5.59 20.41
CA ASP A 83 -10.19 -4.29 19.94
C ASP A 83 -9.04 -3.29 19.84
N PHE A 84 -8.06 -3.32 20.75
CA PHE A 84 -6.84 -2.51 20.64
C PHE A 84 -6.09 -2.83 19.35
N ILE A 85 -5.79 -4.11 19.11
CA ILE A 85 -5.07 -4.58 17.90
C ILE A 85 -5.82 -4.15 16.63
N ARG A 86 -7.16 -4.27 16.64
CA ARG A 86 -8.01 -3.86 15.51
C ARG A 86 -7.94 -2.36 15.27
N TRP A 87 -8.04 -1.55 16.33
CA TRP A 87 -7.99 -0.09 16.22
C TRP A 87 -6.61 0.39 15.78
N SER A 88 -5.53 -0.16 16.34
CA SER A 88 -4.15 0.16 15.92
C SER A 88 -3.90 -0.21 14.46
N ALA A 89 -4.34 -1.39 14.03
CA ALA A 89 -4.25 -1.80 12.62
C ALA A 89 -5.08 -0.89 11.70
N ALA A 90 -6.24 -0.41 12.16
CA ALA A 90 -7.08 0.54 11.42
C ALA A 90 -6.37 1.89 11.23
N ILE A 91 -5.87 2.49 12.31
CA ILE A 91 -5.14 3.77 12.24
C ILE A 91 -3.94 3.61 11.32
N LEU A 92 -3.10 2.59 11.54
CA LEU A 92 -1.89 2.40 10.75
C LEU A 92 -2.22 2.14 9.28
N GLY A 93 -3.30 1.41 8.99
CA GLY A 93 -3.82 1.24 7.63
C GLY A 93 -4.24 2.57 7.00
N LEU A 94 -4.97 3.42 7.72
CA LEU A 94 -5.37 4.75 7.25
C LEU A 94 -4.15 5.66 7.01
N ILE A 95 -3.19 5.68 7.93
CA ILE A 95 -1.93 6.41 7.76
C ILE A 95 -1.17 5.90 6.54
N SER A 96 -1.16 4.58 6.31
CA SER A 96 -0.51 3.98 5.14
C SER A 96 -1.19 4.38 3.84
N ILE A 97 -2.52 4.42 3.79
CA ILE A 97 -3.26 4.93 2.62
C ILE A 97 -2.95 6.40 2.38
N LEU A 98 -2.90 7.21 3.44
CA LEU A 98 -2.54 8.62 3.35
C LEU A 98 -1.11 8.79 2.83
N ALA A 99 -0.18 7.97 3.31
CA ALA A 99 1.19 7.96 2.83
C ALA A 99 1.23 7.61 1.33
N ILE A 100 0.54 6.56 0.88
CA ILE A 100 0.41 6.20 -0.54
C ILE A 100 -0.08 7.39 -1.36
N ALA A 101 -1.16 8.04 -0.92
CA ALA A 101 -1.68 9.22 -1.61
C ALA A 101 -0.65 10.36 -1.65
N TRP A 102 0.08 10.58 -0.56
CA TRP A 102 1.10 11.62 -0.47
C TRP A 102 2.32 11.34 -1.35
N GLU A 103 2.81 10.11 -1.40
CA GLU A 103 3.95 9.69 -2.24
C GLU A 103 3.67 9.78 -3.73
N THR A 104 2.42 9.48 -4.12
CA THR A 104 2.02 9.46 -5.51
C THR A 104 1.87 10.87 -6.07
N LEU A 105 1.54 11.85 -5.22
CA LEU A 105 1.36 13.25 -5.59
C LEU A 105 2.57 13.87 -6.33
N PRO A 106 3.82 13.83 -5.81
CA PRO A 106 4.98 14.40 -6.50
C PRO A 106 5.28 13.74 -7.84
N LEU A 107 4.94 12.46 -8.04
CA LEU A 107 5.15 11.75 -9.31
C LEU A 107 4.26 12.27 -10.45
N PHE A 108 3.21 13.03 -10.13
CA PHE A 108 2.39 13.72 -11.12
C PHE A 108 2.79 15.20 -11.31
N LEU A 109 3.45 15.81 -10.33
CA LEU A 109 3.83 17.24 -10.35
C LEU A 109 5.20 17.50 -10.96
N VAL A 110 6.11 16.52 -10.90
CA VAL A 110 7.52 16.69 -11.31
C VAL A 110 7.81 15.87 -12.59
N PRO A 111 8.63 16.38 -13.52
CA PRO A 111 9.14 15.59 -14.63
C PRO A 111 9.81 14.30 -14.12
N LYS A 112 9.45 13.15 -14.70
CA LYS A 112 9.79 11.85 -14.11
C LYS A 112 11.22 11.40 -14.42
N CYS A 113 11.73 11.82 -15.57
CA CYS A 113 13.05 11.47 -16.06
C CYS A 113 13.67 12.73 -16.64
N GLU A 114 14.74 13.22 -16.00
CA GLU A 114 15.57 14.33 -16.45
C GLU A 114 16.95 13.79 -16.83
#